data_AF-A0A292YK54-F1
#
_entry.id   AF-A0A292YK54-F1
#
_cell.length_a   1.000
_cell.length_b   1.000
_cell.length_c   1.000
_cell.angle_alpha   90.00
_cell.angle_beta   90.00
_cell.angle_gamma   90.00
#
_symmetry.space_group_name_H-M   'P 1'
#
loop_
_entity.id
_entity.type
_entity.pdbx_description
1 polymer ?
#
loop_
_entity_poly.entity_id
_entity_poly.type
_entity_poly.pdbx_seq_one_letter_code
_entity_poly.pdbx_strand_id
1 'polypeptide(L)' 'MAMTYRKEKIQSFVERLQIRRSILQNKLKEPEYANQLDFLKGQLFAIDMVIEELFREFK' A
#
# COMPACT_ATOMS: atom_id res chain seq x y z
N MET A 1 26.90 -2.13 -6.11
CA MET A 1 26.47 -0.97 -5.27
C MET A 1 25.17 -0.34 -5.75
N ALA A 2 25.04 0.09 -7.02
CA ALA A 2 23.80 0.75 -7.50
C ALA A 2 22.53 -0.11 -7.45
N MET A 3 22.60 -1.42 -7.70
CA MET A 3 21.43 -2.32 -7.61
C MET A 3 20.97 -2.53 -6.16
N THR A 4 21.91 -2.64 -5.21
CA THR A 4 21.63 -2.78 -3.78
C THR A 4 20.88 -1.58 -3.24
N TYR A 5 21.32 -0.37 -3.60
CA TYR A 5 20.65 0.88 -3.22
C TYR A 5 19.22 0.98 -3.79
N ARG A 6 19.01 0.54 -5.04
CA ARG A 6 17.66 0.50 -5.63
C ARG A 6 16.76 -0.47 -4.86
N LYS A 7 17.26 -1.65 -4.53
CA LYS A 7 16.52 -2.67 -3.77
C LYS A 7 16.10 -2.18 -2.39
N GLU A 8 17.02 -1.56 -1.64
CA GLU A 8 16.72 -0.97 -0.33
C GLU A 8 15.66 0.13 -0.42
N LYS A 9 15.78 1.02 -1.41
CA LYS A 9 14.81 2.11 -1.61
C LYS A 9 13.41 1.60 -1.94
N ILE A 10 13.31 0.55 -2.75
CA ILE A 10 12.04 -0.09 -3.10
C ILE A 10 11.45 -0.79 -1.88
N GLN A 11 12.26 -1.51 -1.12
CA GLN A 11 11.82 -2.16 0.11
C GLN A 11 11.24 -1.15 1.11
N SER A 12 11.95 -0.05 1.38
CA SER A 12 11.42 1.02 2.23
C SER A 12 10.16 1.67 1.67
N PHE A 13 10.00 1.72 0.34
CA PHE A 13 8.77 2.22 -0.27
C PHE A 13 7.60 1.26 -0.08
N VAL A 14 7.82 -0.05 -0.27
CA VAL A 14 6.81 -1.10 -0.01
C VAL A 14 6.40 -1.09 1.46
N GLU A 15 7.33 -0.95 2.40
CA GLU A 15 7.03 -0.82 3.83
C GLU A 15 6.07 0.36 4.11
N ARG A 16 6.32 1.52 3.50
CA ARG A 16 5.42 2.67 3.62
C ARG A 16 4.05 2.42 3.01
N LEU A 17 3.96 1.68 1.90
CA LEU A 17 2.68 1.29 1.31
C LEU A 17 1.91 0.33 2.23
N GLN A 18 2.59 -0.63 2.85
CA GLN A 18 1.99 -1.56 3.82
C GLN A 18 1.42 -0.82 5.05
N ILE A 19 2.11 0.22 5.54
CA ILE A 19 1.59 1.07 6.63
C ILE A 19 0.32 1.80 6.18
N ARG A 20 0.29 2.38 4.98
CA ARG A 20 -0.93 3.05 4.46
C ARG A 20 -2.07 2.06 4.28
N ARG A 21 -1.77 0.88 3.77
CA ARG A 21 -2.73 -0.23 3.60
C ARG A 21 -3.38 -0.59 4.94
N SER A 22 -2.59 -0.79 5.99
CA SER A 22 -3.12 -1.15 7.31
C SER A 22 -3.98 -0.05 7.93
N ILE A 23 -3.60 1.22 7.74
CA ILE A 23 -4.42 2.37 8.17
C ILE A 23 -5.78 2.36 7.46
N LEU A 24 -5.82 2.19 6.14
CA LEU A 24 -7.08 2.12 5.38
C LEU A 24 -7.95 0.94 5.83
N GLN A 25 -7.33 -0.22 6.09
CA GLN A 25 -8.05 -1.39 6.60
C GLN A 25 -8.66 -1.18 7.99
N ASN A 26 -8.00 -0.40 8.85
CA ASN A 26 -8.56 -0.03 10.15
C ASN A 26 -9.71 0.96 9.99
N LYS A 27 -9.56 1.99 9.15
CA LYS A 27 -10.62 2.96 8.85
C LYS A 27 -11.88 2.30 8.28
N LEU A 28 -11.73 1.26 7.46
CA LEU A 28 -12.88 0.50 6.94
C LEU A 28 -13.72 -0.21 8.02
N LYS A 29 -13.17 -0.40 9.23
CA LYS A 29 -13.87 -1.02 10.36
C LYS A 29 -14.50 0.02 11.29
N GLU A 30 -14.15 1.29 11.12
CA GLU A 30 -14.58 2.37 11.99
C GLU A 30 -15.89 2.99 11.45
N PRO A 31 -16.95 3.08 12.28
CA PRO A 31 -18.26 3.54 11.84
C PRO A 31 -18.26 5.00 11.37
N GLU A 32 -17.30 5.81 11.80
CA GLU A 32 -17.14 7.21 11.38
C GLU A 32 -16.87 7.34 9.86
N TYR A 33 -16.37 6.29 9.21
CA TYR A 33 -16.11 6.29 7.76
C TYR A 33 -17.18 5.56 6.94
N ALA A 34 -18.33 5.23 7.51
CA ALA A 34 -19.40 4.48 6.81
C ALA A 34 -19.82 5.15 5.49
N ASN A 35 -19.85 6.49 5.44
CA ASN A 35 -20.23 7.25 4.24
C ASN A 35 -19.13 7.30 3.16
N GLN A 36 -17.93 6.79 3.44
CA GLN A 36 -16.77 6.83 2.54
C GLN A 36 -16.23 5.43 2.23
N LEU A 37 -16.98 4.37 2.54
CA LEU A 37 -16.49 2.99 2.41
C LEU A 37 -16.01 2.65 0.99
N ASP A 38 -16.75 3.04 -0.04
CA ASP A 38 -16.38 2.73 -1.43
C ASP A 38 -15.12 3.49 -1.87
N PHE A 39 -14.97 4.73 -1.40
CA PHE A 39 -13.76 5.52 -1.61
C PHE A 39 -12.55 4.87 -0.93
N LEU A 40 -12.68 4.47 0.34
CA LEU A 40 -11.60 3.82 1.09
C LEU A 40 -11.24 2.44 0.50
N LYS A 41 -12.22 1.66 0.03
CA LYS A 41 -12.00 0.41 -0.69
C LYS A 41 -11.25 0.64 -2.00
N GLY A 42 -11.62 1.67 -2.77
CA GLY A 42 -10.91 2.05 -3.99
C GLY A 42 -9.46 2.44 -3.73
N GLN A 43 -9.19 3.22 -2.67
CA GLN A 43 -7.83 3.55 -2.27
C GLN A 43 -7.03 2.32 -1.82
N LEU A 44 -7.65 1.43 -1.04
CA LEU A 44 -7.02 0.19 -0.60
C LEU A 44 -6.64 -0.70 -1.79
N PHE A 45 -7.57 -0.87 -2.74
CA PHE A 45 -7.33 -1.63 -3.96
C PHE A 45 -6.19 -1.05 -4.80
N ALA A 46 -6.13 0.27 -4.96
CA ALA A 46 -5.04 0.92 -5.69
C ALA A 46 -3.67 0.68 -5.02
N ILE A 47 -3.59 0.73 -3.69
CA ILE A 47 -2.35 0.41 -2.96
C ILE A 47 -1.95 -1.04 -3.16
N ASP A 48 -2.91 -1.97 -3.09
CA ASP A 48 -2.66 -3.40 -3.31
C ASP A 48 -2.11 -3.67 -4.71
N MET A 49 -2.65 -3.01 -5.75
CA MET A 49 -2.14 -3.11 -7.12
C MET A 49 -0.69 -2.63 -7.24
N VAL A 50 -0.36 -1.47 -6.67
CA VAL A 50 1.02 -0.92 -6.74
C VAL A 50 2.00 -1.84 -6.01
N ILE A 51 1.62 -2.42 -4.88
CA ILE A 51 2.45 -3.39 -4.16
C ILE A 51 2.71 -4.63 -5.04
N GLU A 52 1.67 -5.18 -5.68
CA GLU A 52 1.79 -6.32 -6.60
C GLU A 52 2.70 -6.01 -7.79
N GLU A 53 2.57 -4.83 -8.40
CA GLU A 53 3.41 -4.38 -9.51
C GLU A 53 4.89 -4.32 -9.11
N LEU A 54 5.19 -3.70 -7.97
CA LEU A 54 6.55 -3.62 -7.44
C LEU A 54 7.13 -5.00 -7.09
N PHE A 55 6.30 -5.90 -6.54
CA PHE A 55 6.73 -7.27 -6.28
C PHE A 55 7.07 -8.04 -7.55
N ARG A 56 6.36 -7.80 -8.65
CA ARG A 56 6.62 -8.44 -9.95
C ARG A 56 7.85 -7.86 -10.63
N GLU A 57 8.04 -6.55 -10.54
CA GLU A 57 9.16 -5.85 -11.18
C GLU A 57 10.50 -6.13 -10.49
N PHE A 58 10.50 -6.30 -9.16
CA PHE A 58 11.73 -6.36 -8.36
C PHE A 58 11.95 -7.68 -7.59
N LYS A 59 11.36 -8.78 -8.09
CA LYS A 59 11.50 -10.13 -7.52
C LYS A 59 12.94 -10.66 -7.58
#